data_AF-A0A8I1NLP9-F1
#
_entry.id   AF-A0A8I1NLP9-F1
#
_cell.length_a   1.000
_cell.length_b   1.000
_cell.length_c   1.000
_cell.angle_alpha   90.00
_cell.angle_beta   90.00
_cell.angle_gamma   90.00
#
_symmetry.space_group_name_H-M   'P 1'
#
loop_
_entity.id
_entity.type
_entity.pdbx_description
1 polymer ?
#
loop_
_entity_poly.entity_id
_entity_poly.type
_entity_poly.pdbx_seq_one_letter_code
_entity_poly.pdbx_strand_id
1 'polypeptide(L)'
;MSFTYTIWFGIFGLLVGHMPGAVVGAVLGFIFDNLRHSQRRQATPEAGGFVGPLFTLLGAVAKSDGRVSEAEIAVAERLMTRMGLTAEQRAQAVASFNAGKQPEFDVTRTIAELRSWVGLRRDHAFPVLDVVIETVLSEGNPGPEKMSILRQLAFALRVSDMELMALMAMKGYAWNQGAGGPRGGRQQYGNGGGYVPPQRTPQGPDPYAVLGIDRNADERAIKRAYRKLISEHHPDRLGDLPEDMRKRAESRASEINAAYDRIKEARGFK
;
A
#
# COMPACT_ATOMS: atom_id res chain seq x y z
N MET A 1 13.52 1.94 -33.01
CA MET A 1 12.14 2.21 -32.54
C MET A 1 11.21 1.38 -33.39
N SER A 2 10.58 0.37 -32.80
CA SER A 2 9.51 -0.41 -33.46
C SER A 2 8.18 0.19 -33.05
N PHE A 3 7.34 0.61 -33.99
CA PHE A 3 6.04 1.23 -33.75
C PHE A 3 4.89 0.22 -33.80
N THR A 4 5.18 -1.03 -33.41
CA THR A 4 4.28 -2.15 -33.65
C THR A 4 2.98 -1.97 -32.87
N TYR A 5 3.05 -1.57 -31.60
CA TYR A 5 1.85 -1.38 -30.78
C TYR A 5 1.15 -0.05 -31.07
N THR A 6 1.90 0.99 -31.45
CA THR A 6 1.38 2.27 -31.95
C THR A 6 0.40 2.05 -33.09
N ILE A 7 0.77 1.21 -34.06
CA ILE A 7 -0.06 0.91 -35.22
C ILE A 7 -1.27 0.05 -34.81
N TRP A 8 -1.07 -0.98 -33.99
CA TRP A 8 -2.17 -1.85 -33.55
C TRP A 8 -3.22 -1.14 -32.69
N PHE A 9 -2.80 -0.34 -31.71
CA PHE A 9 -3.73 0.42 -30.88
C PHE A 9 -4.39 1.57 -31.66
N GLY A 10 -3.68 2.19 -32.60
CA GLY A 10 -4.28 3.19 -33.51
C GLY A 10 -5.40 2.59 -34.35
N ILE A 11 -5.21 1.38 -34.91
CA ILE A 11 -6.24 0.67 -35.69
C ILE A 11 -7.41 0.24 -34.79
N PHE A 12 -7.13 -0.28 -33.60
CA PHE A 12 -8.18 -0.66 -32.65
C PHE A 12 -9.01 0.54 -32.20
N GLY A 13 -8.35 1.67 -31.91
CA GLY A 13 -8.99 2.93 -31.59
C GLY A 13 -9.86 3.45 -32.75
N LEU A 14 -9.42 3.28 -33.99
CA LEU A 14 -10.20 3.63 -35.18
C LEU A 14 -11.49 2.81 -35.29
N LEU A 15 -11.43 1.51 -34.97
CA LEU A 15 -12.58 0.60 -35.05
C LEU A 15 -13.64 0.88 -33.97
N VAL A 16 -13.22 1.26 -32.76
CA VAL A 16 -14.13 1.49 -31.62
C VAL A 16 -14.65 2.92 -31.57
N GLY A 17 -13.82 3.92 -31.93
CA GLY A 17 -14.11 5.34 -31.72
C GLY A 17 -13.89 6.22 -32.96
N HIS A 18 -13.74 5.63 -34.15
CA HIS A 18 -13.50 6.36 -35.40
C HIS A 18 -12.24 7.23 -35.31
N MET A 19 -12.10 8.29 -36.11
CA MET A 19 -10.87 9.11 -36.17
C MET A 19 -10.39 9.63 -34.80
N PRO A 20 -11.26 10.11 -33.88
CA PRO A 20 -10.83 10.49 -32.54
C PRO A 20 -10.29 9.30 -31.72
N GLY A 21 -10.93 8.13 -31.83
CA GLY A 21 -10.46 6.91 -31.19
C GLY A 21 -9.10 6.43 -31.72
N ALA A 22 -8.84 6.61 -33.02
CA ALA A 22 -7.56 6.26 -33.63
C ALA A 22 -6.39 7.07 -33.06
N VAL A 23 -6.60 8.36 -32.79
CA VAL A 23 -5.60 9.23 -32.18
C VAL A 23 -5.32 8.79 -30.75
N VAL A 24 -6.36 8.52 -29.96
CA VAL A 24 -6.22 8.03 -28.58
C VAL A 24 -5.50 6.69 -28.56
N GLY A 25 -5.87 5.77 -29.45
CA GLY A 25 -5.23 4.48 -29.61
C GLY A 25 -3.75 4.59 -30.02
N ALA A 26 -3.42 5.43 -30.99
CA ALA A 26 -2.05 5.64 -31.44
C ALA A 26 -1.17 6.26 -30.34
N VAL A 27 -1.70 7.20 -29.57
CA VAL A 27 -1.00 7.79 -28.42
C VAL A 27 -0.73 6.73 -27.35
N LEU A 28 -1.72 5.89 -27.03
CA LEU A 28 -1.55 4.78 -26.07
C LEU A 28 -0.53 3.75 -26.55
N GLY A 29 -0.57 3.38 -27.84
CA GLY A 29 0.39 2.46 -28.44
C GLY A 29 1.81 3.02 -28.53
N PHE A 30 1.96 4.32 -28.78
CA PHE A 30 3.26 5.01 -28.75
C PHE A 30 3.88 5.02 -27.36
N ILE A 31 3.08 5.29 -26.34
CA ILE A 31 3.50 5.20 -24.94
C ILE A 31 3.97 3.77 -24.61
N PHE A 32 3.24 2.75 -25.09
CA PHE A 32 3.57 1.33 -24.89
C PHE A 32 4.84 0.87 -25.63
N ASP A 33 5.03 1.28 -26.89
CA ASP A 33 6.25 1.02 -27.66
C ASP A 33 7.48 1.66 -27.00
N ASN A 34 7.32 2.88 -26.46
CA ASN A 34 8.37 3.60 -25.75
C ASN A 34 8.70 2.95 -24.39
N LEU A 35 7.69 2.45 -23.68
CA LEU A 35 7.84 1.63 -22.46
C LEU A 35 8.70 0.38 -22.69
N ARG A 36 8.47 -0.33 -23.81
CA ARG A 36 9.25 -1.52 -24.17
C ARG A 36 10.69 -1.19 -24.56
N HIS A 37 10.90 -0.04 -25.20
CA HIS A 37 12.25 0.47 -25.47
C HIS A 37 12.98 0.88 -24.18
N SER A 38 12.29 1.48 -23.22
CA SER A 38 12.84 1.81 -21.90
C SER A 38 13.19 0.56 -21.09
N GLN A 39 12.39 -0.52 -21.19
CA GLN A 39 12.72 -1.82 -20.59
C GLN A 39 14.02 -2.45 -21.14
N ARG A 40 14.38 -2.16 -22.40
CA ARG A 40 15.64 -2.65 -23.02
C ARG A 40 16.87 -1.79 -22.66
N ARG A 41 16.69 -0.60 -22.08
CA ARG A 41 17.78 0.33 -21.72
C ARG A 41 18.04 0.47 -20.22
N GLN A 42 17.16 -0.03 -19.35
CA GLN A 42 17.34 0.07 -17.90
C GLN A 42 17.97 -1.19 -17.31
N ALA A 43 19.25 -1.35 -17.60
CA ALA A 43 20.21 -1.98 -16.69
C ALA A 43 21.25 -0.91 -16.30
N THR A 44 20.80 0.15 -15.63
CA THR A 44 21.66 1.13 -14.92
C THR A 44 20.94 1.56 -13.65
N PRO A 45 21.49 1.28 -12.45
CA PRO A 45 20.82 1.49 -11.17
C PRO A 45 21.14 2.85 -10.52
N GLU A 46 21.14 3.97 -11.26
CA GLU A 46 21.63 5.26 -10.72
C GLU A 46 20.69 6.48 -10.80
N ALA A 47 19.40 6.31 -11.12
CA ALA A 47 18.43 7.43 -10.99
C ALA A 47 16.98 7.04 -10.61
N GLY A 48 16.70 5.75 -10.38
CA GLY A 48 15.36 5.25 -10.09
C GLY A 48 15.13 5.05 -8.61
N GLY A 49 14.72 6.08 -7.89
CA GLY A 49 14.26 5.96 -6.50
C GLY A 49 13.02 5.06 -6.35
N PHE A 50 12.51 4.90 -5.12
CA PHE A 50 11.37 4.03 -4.78
C PHE A 50 10.07 4.27 -5.57
N VAL A 51 9.94 5.46 -6.19
CA VAL A 51 8.77 5.88 -6.97
C VAL A 51 8.43 4.86 -8.07
N GLY A 52 9.42 4.43 -8.86
CA GLY A 52 9.19 3.47 -9.94
C GLY A 52 8.60 2.15 -9.43
N PRO A 53 9.31 1.42 -8.55
CA PRO A 53 8.80 0.18 -7.95
C PRO A 53 7.46 0.35 -7.22
N LEU A 54 7.24 1.48 -6.52
CA LEU A 54 5.97 1.75 -5.84
C LEU A 54 4.82 1.83 -6.83
N PHE A 55 4.92 2.66 -7.87
CA PHE A 55 3.85 2.79 -8.86
C PHE A 55 3.65 1.51 -9.67
N THR A 56 4.72 0.76 -9.94
CA THR A 56 4.57 -0.57 -10.55
C THR A 56 3.75 -1.51 -9.66
N LEU A 57 4.01 -1.53 -8.34
CA LEU A 57 3.21 -2.33 -7.41
C LEU A 57 1.76 -1.86 -7.35
N LEU A 58 1.50 -0.54 -7.33
CA LEU A 58 0.14 0.00 -7.35
C LEU A 58 -0.63 -0.42 -8.61
N GLY A 59 0.04 -0.45 -9.77
CA GLY A 59 -0.55 -0.95 -11.02
C GLY A 59 -0.92 -2.42 -10.96
N ALA A 60 -0.07 -3.25 -10.33
CA ALA A 60 -0.32 -4.67 -10.15
C ALA A 60 -1.47 -4.95 -9.18
N VAL A 61 -1.51 -4.22 -8.05
CA VAL A 61 -2.62 -4.26 -7.09
C VAL A 61 -3.93 -3.85 -7.76
N ALA A 62 -3.93 -2.75 -8.52
CA ALA A 62 -5.11 -2.25 -9.19
C ALA A 62 -5.64 -3.20 -10.27
N LYS A 63 -4.77 -4.03 -10.88
CA LYS A 63 -5.18 -4.98 -11.92
C LYS A 63 -5.51 -6.37 -11.38
N SER A 64 -5.22 -6.67 -10.11
CA SER A 64 -5.24 -8.05 -9.61
C SER A 64 -6.63 -8.69 -9.61
N ASP A 65 -7.70 -7.91 -9.59
CA ASP A 65 -9.11 -8.35 -9.70
C ASP A 65 -9.66 -8.25 -11.15
N GLY A 66 -8.79 -8.00 -12.13
CA GLY A 66 -9.12 -8.00 -13.56
C GLY A 66 -9.51 -6.64 -14.14
N ARG A 67 -9.78 -5.61 -13.32
CA ARG A 67 -10.15 -4.26 -13.80
C ARG A 67 -9.52 -3.18 -12.91
N VAL A 68 -9.09 -2.09 -13.51
CA VAL A 68 -8.59 -0.93 -12.75
C VAL A 68 -9.73 0.05 -12.56
N SER A 69 -9.99 0.46 -11.32
CA SER A 69 -11.07 1.40 -11.02
C SER A 69 -10.63 2.87 -11.07
N GLU A 70 -11.59 3.77 -11.24
CA GLU A 70 -11.34 5.22 -11.16
C GLU A 70 -10.85 5.64 -9.77
N ALA A 71 -11.31 4.96 -8.71
CA ALA A 71 -10.89 5.23 -7.34
C ALA A 71 -9.40 4.93 -7.13
N GLU A 72 -8.91 3.83 -7.68
CA GLU A 72 -7.50 3.44 -7.62
C GLU A 72 -6.62 4.39 -8.44
N ILE A 73 -7.08 4.80 -9.63
CA ILE A 73 -6.39 5.81 -10.45
C ILE A 73 -6.30 7.13 -9.68
N ALA A 74 -7.40 7.56 -9.05
CA ALA A 74 -7.43 8.78 -8.26
C ALA A 74 -6.47 8.74 -7.05
N VAL A 75 -6.28 7.57 -6.41
CA VAL A 75 -5.26 7.40 -5.37
C VAL A 75 -3.85 7.61 -5.94
N ALA A 76 -3.55 6.97 -7.08
CA ALA A 76 -2.25 7.11 -7.74
C ALA A 76 -1.96 8.57 -8.15
N GLU A 77 -2.94 9.28 -8.71
CA GLU A 77 -2.79 10.68 -9.10
C GLU A 77 -2.58 11.59 -7.88
N ARG A 78 -3.37 11.43 -6.82
CA ARG A 78 -3.19 12.19 -5.57
C ARG A 78 -1.81 11.95 -4.97
N LEU A 79 -1.32 10.71 -5.01
CA LEU A 79 0.02 10.37 -4.54
C LEU A 79 1.10 11.10 -5.33
N MET A 80 1.01 11.14 -6.67
CA MET A 80 1.97 11.88 -7.51
C MET A 80 1.98 13.37 -7.15
N THR A 81 0.80 13.98 -6.97
CA THR A 81 0.67 15.39 -6.58
C THR A 81 1.27 15.64 -5.20
N ARG A 82 0.94 14.81 -4.20
CA ARG A 82 1.42 15.00 -2.82
C ARG A 82 2.91 14.74 -2.65
N MET A 83 3.50 13.85 -3.46
CA MET A 83 4.95 13.66 -3.50
C MET A 83 5.69 14.78 -4.25
N GLY A 84 4.97 15.72 -4.88
CA GLY A 84 5.58 16.83 -5.61
C GLY A 84 6.37 16.37 -6.83
N LEU A 85 5.93 15.29 -7.50
CA LEU A 85 6.65 14.75 -8.65
C LEU A 85 6.74 15.77 -9.79
N THR A 86 7.93 15.90 -10.38
CA THR A 86 8.11 16.68 -11.61
C THR A 86 7.34 16.07 -12.78
N ALA A 87 7.17 16.81 -13.88
CA ALA A 87 6.50 16.29 -15.08
C ALA A 87 7.17 15.00 -15.61
N GLU A 88 8.50 14.93 -15.56
CA GLU A 88 9.27 13.74 -15.96
C GLU A 88 9.04 12.56 -15.00
N GLN A 89 9.13 12.81 -13.69
CA GLN A 89 8.86 11.78 -12.68
C GLN A 89 7.41 11.28 -12.74
N ARG A 90 6.45 12.17 -13.04
CA ARG A 90 5.05 11.81 -13.25
C ARG A 90 4.91 10.89 -14.47
N ALA A 91 5.56 11.22 -15.58
CA ALA A 91 5.56 10.37 -16.77
C ALA A 91 6.17 8.99 -16.48
N GLN A 92 7.26 8.95 -15.71
CA GLN A 92 7.88 7.70 -15.25
C GLN A 92 6.95 6.89 -14.34
N ALA A 93 6.28 7.54 -13.38
CA ALA A 93 5.34 6.91 -12.47
C ALA A 93 4.13 6.31 -13.22
N VAL A 94 3.59 7.02 -14.21
CA VAL A 94 2.53 6.51 -15.10
C VAL A 94 3.02 5.31 -15.92
N ALA A 95 4.25 5.38 -16.46
CA ALA A 95 4.87 4.27 -17.16
C ALA A 95 5.02 3.04 -16.25
N SER A 96 5.54 3.20 -15.04
CA SER A 96 5.65 2.15 -14.02
C SER A 96 4.30 1.53 -13.68
N PHE A 97 3.27 2.36 -13.42
CA PHE A 97 1.92 1.89 -13.15
C PHE A 97 1.36 1.05 -14.32
N ASN A 98 1.57 1.49 -15.57
CA ASN A 98 1.16 0.73 -16.76
C ASN A 98 1.92 -0.60 -16.92
N ALA A 99 3.19 -0.66 -16.50
CA ALA A 99 3.95 -1.89 -16.50
C ALA A 99 3.44 -2.90 -15.45
N GLY A 100 3.00 -2.41 -14.29
CA GLY A 100 2.38 -3.24 -13.24
C GLY A 100 1.06 -3.89 -13.65
N LYS A 101 0.32 -3.27 -14.57
CA LYS A 101 -0.98 -3.77 -15.07
C LYS A 101 -0.87 -4.92 -16.09
N GLN A 102 0.33 -5.35 -16.46
CA GLN A 102 0.46 -6.38 -17.49
C GLN A 102 0.00 -7.75 -16.95
N PRO A 103 -0.68 -8.60 -17.75
CA PRO A 103 -1.23 -9.88 -17.28
C PRO A 103 -0.20 -10.85 -16.70
N GLU A 104 1.04 -10.78 -17.20
CA GLU A 104 2.15 -11.66 -16.82
C GLU A 104 3.12 -10.96 -15.85
N PHE A 105 2.63 -9.96 -15.11
CA PHE A 105 3.48 -9.15 -14.24
C PHE A 105 3.97 -9.93 -13.00
N ASP A 106 5.28 -9.96 -12.80
CA ASP A 106 5.91 -10.57 -11.62
C ASP A 106 5.96 -9.57 -10.45
N VAL A 107 4.95 -9.66 -9.58
CA VAL A 107 4.86 -8.87 -8.34
C VAL A 107 6.04 -9.11 -7.40
N THR A 108 6.59 -10.33 -7.39
CA THR A 108 7.65 -10.73 -6.45
C THR A 108 8.91 -9.90 -6.65
N ARG A 109 9.29 -9.68 -7.92
CA ARG A 109 10.45 -8.86 -8.28
C ARG A 109 10.30 -7.42 -7.78
N THR A 110 9.15 -6.80 -8.02
CA THR A 110 8.92 -5.42 -7.59
C THR A 110 8.84 -5.28 -6.07
N ILE A 111 8.28 -6.27 -5.37
CA ILE A 111 8.37 -6.32 -3.90
C ILE A 111 9.82 -6.41 -3.43
N ALA A 112 10.68 -7.17 -4.12
CA ALA A 112 12.10 -7.25 -3.79
C ALA A 112 12.84 -5.92 -4.03
N GLU A 113 12.49 -5.17 -5.09
CA GLU A 113 13.02 -3.82 -5.36
C GLU A 113 12.58 -2.80 -4.30
N LEU A 114 11.31 -2.85 -3.87
CA LEU A 114 10.85 -2.01 -2.75
C LEU A 114 11.55 -2.38 -1.44
N ARG A 115 11.71 -3.68 -1.18
CA ARG A 115 12.43 -4.16 0.00
C ARG A 115 13.91 -3.73 -0.01
N SER A 116 14.58 -3.77 -1.16
CA SER A 116 15.99 -3.34 -1.24
C SER A 116 16.13 -1.85 -0.95
N TRP A 117 15.20 -1.03 -1.42
CA TRP A 117 15.16 0.40 -1.10
C TRP A 117 14.84 0.69 0.37
N VAL A 118 13.84 0.00 0.95
CA VAL A 118 13.54 0.10 2.40
C VAL A 118 14.72 -0.39 3.24
N GLY A 119 15.45 -1.40 2.77
CA GLY A 119 16.60 -1.96 3.45
C GLY A 119 16.25 -2.47 4.86
N LEU A 120 17.06 -2.09 5.85
CA LEU A 120 16.79 -2.38 7.27
C LEU A 120 16.02 -1.26 7.99
N ARG A 121 15.66 -0.19 7.26
CA ARG A 121 15.01 1.00 7.79
C ARG A 121 13.51 0.79 7.94
N ARG A 122 13.09 0.26 9.09
CA ARG A 122 11.66 0.04 9.40
C ARG A 122 10.82 1.32 9.31
N ASP A 123 11.45 2.47 9.54
CA ASP A 123 10.91 3.82 9.34
C ASP A 123 10.37 4.06 7.92
N HIS A 124 10.97 3.42 6.90
CA HIS A 124 10.50 3.52 5.51
C HIS A 124 9.45 2.45 5.14
N ALA A 125 9.39 1.34 5.87
CA ALA A 125 8.47 0.24 5.58
C ALA A 125 7.01 0.68 5.70
N PHE A 126 6.69 1.43 6.76
CA PHE A 126 5.32 1.82 7.06
C PHE A 126 4.73 2.81 6.05
N PRO A 127 5.38 3.93 5.67
CA PRO A 127 4.83 4.83 4.67
C PRO A 127 4.57 4.15 3.32
N VAL A 128 5.47 3.25 2.88
CA VAL A 128 5.26 2.44 1.67
C VAL A 128 4.02 1.56 1.82
N LEU A 129 3.93 0.80 2.91
CA LEU A 129 2.78 -0.07 3.17
C LEU A 129 1.47 0.73 3.32
N ASP A 130 1.51 1.90 3.95
CA ASP A 130 0.36 2.77 4.18
C ASP A 130 -0.29 3.24 2.88
N VAL A 131 0.53 3.62 1.90
CA VAL A 131 0.09 4.00 0.54
C VAL A 131 -0.56 2.83 -0.18
N VAL A 132 0.04 1.63 -0.09
CA VAL A 132 -0.51 0.43 -0.72
C VAL A 132 -1.83 0.03 -0.06
N ILE A 133 -1.93 0.10 1.27
CA ILE A 133 -3.19 -0.16 1.99
C ILE A 133 -4.26 0.85 1.57
N GLU A 134 -3.95 2.14 1.47
CA GLU A 134 -4.91 3.17 1.03
C GLU A 134 -5.45 2.85 -0.38
N THR A 135 -4.58 2.38 -1.27
CA THR A 135 -4.97 1.96 -2.63
C THR A 135 -5.88 0.74 -2.58
N VAL A 136 -5.48 -0.30 -1.84
CA VAL A 136 -6.22 -1.55 -1.67
C VAL A 136 -7.61 -1.34 -1.04
N LEU A 137 -7.73 -0.39 -0.12
CA LEU A 137 -8.98 -0.09 0.59
C LEU A 137 -9.85 0.98 -0.07
N SER A 138 -9.42 1.56 -1.20
CA SER A 138 -10.10 2.69 -1.85
C SER A 138 -11.54 2.39 -2.29
N GLU A 139 -11.85 1.11 -2.55
CA GLU A 139 -13.18 0.61 -2.92
C GLU A 139 -13.84 -0.23 -1.81
N GLY A 140 -13.30 -0.20 -0.59
CA GLY A 140 -13.80 -0.97 0.56
C GLY A 140 -12.94 -2.19 0.88
N ASN A 141 -13.58 -3.28 1.30
CA ASN A 141 -12.85 -4.50 1.69
C ASN A 141 -12.25 -5.19 0.45
N PRO A 142 -10.94 -5.50 0.47
CA PRO A 142 -10.26 -6.04 -0.70
C PRO A 142 -10.57 -7.51 -0.94
N GLY A 143 -10.59 -7.88 -2.22
CA GLY A 143 -10.61 -9.28 -2.65
C GLY A 143 -9.35 -10.07 -2.26
N PRO A 144 -9.37 -11.40 -2.39
CA PRO A 144 -8.27 -12.27 -1.99
C PRO A 144 -6.96 -12.01 -2.74
N GLU A 145 -7.02 -11.56 -4.00
CA GLU A 145 -5.85 -11.27 -4.84
C GLU A 145 -5.08 -10.05 -4.32
N LYS A 146 -5.78 -8.91 -4.10
CA LYS A 146 -5.20 -7.69 -3.52
C LYS A 146 -4.64 -7.97 -2.12
N MET A 147 -5.36 -8.74 -1.33
CA MET A 147 -4.94 -9.16 0.01
C MET A 147 -3.67 -10.03 -0.02
N SER A 148 -3.54 -10.93 -0.99
CA SER A 148 -2.33 -11.75 -1.16
C SER A 148 -1.11 -10.88 -1.45
N ILE A 149 -1.22 -9.94 -2.38
CA ILE A 149 -0.13 -9.00 -2.70
C ILE A 149 0.25 -8.16 -1.47
N LEU A 150 -0.75 -7.66 -0.74
CA LEU A 150 -0.53 -6.86 0.45
C LEU A 150 0.19 -7.64 1.58
N ARG A 151 -0.17 -8.90 1.80
CA ARG A 151 0.52 -9.77 2.77
C ARG A 151 1.96 -10.10 2.33
N GLN A 152 2.18 -10.34 1.04
CA GLN A 152 3.53 -10.54 0.49
C GLN A 152 4.41 -9.32 0.70
N LEU A 153 3.88 -8.12 0.44
CA LEU A 153 4.58 -6.86 0.70
C LEU A 153 4.88 -6.70 2.20
N ALA A 154 3.87 -6.84 3.07
CA ALA A 154 4.05 -6.70 4.51
C ALA A 154 5.12 -7.67 5.04
N PHE A 155 5.08 -8.93 4.62
CA PHE A 155 6.09 -9.93 4.97
C PHE A 155 7.49 -9.51 4.51
N ALA A 156 7.64 -9.07 3.25
CA ALA A 156 8.92 -8.62 2.71
C ALA A 156 9.49 -7.41 3.46
N LEU A 157 8.60 -6.53 3.94
CA LEU A 157 8.93 -5.36 4.75
C LEU A 157 9.05 -5.65 6.26
N ARG A 158 8.97 -6.93 6.66
CA ARG A 158 9.06 -7.40 8.06
C ARG A 158 7.97 -6.83 8.97
N VAL A 159 6.81 -6.57 8.40
CA VAL A 159 5.56 -6.22 9.09
C VAL A 159 4.77 -7.52 9.29
N SER A 160 4.43 -7.82 10.53
CA SER A 160 3.65 -9.01 10.88
C SER A 160 2.21 -8.92 10.38
N ASP A 161 1.54 -10.05 10.22
CA ASP A 161 0.13 -10.08 9.80
C ASP A 161 -0.77 -9.31 10.78
N MET A 162 -0.46 -9.39 12.08
CA MET A 162 -1.13 -8.64 13.14
C MET A 162 -0.96 -7.11 12.97
N GLU A 163 0.26 -6.65 12.73
CA GLU A 163 0.54 -5.23 12.46
C GLU A 163 -0.18 -4.78 11.18
N LEU A 164 -0.17 -5.60 10.12
CA LEU A 164 -0.89 -5.32 8.88
C LEU A 164 -2.40 -5.18 9.12
N MET A 165 -3.02 -6.16 9.77
CA MET A 165 -4.46 -6.13 10.05
C MET A 165 -4.84 -4.93 10.92
N ALA A 166 -3.99 -4.56 11.88
CA ALA A 166 -4.18 -3.35 12.67
C ALA A 166 -4.16 -2.08 11.81
N LEU A 167 -3.15 -1.92 10.94
CA LEU A 167 -3.05 -0.80 9.98
C LEU A 167 -4.29 -0.69 9.10
N MET A 168 -4.74 -1.81 8.55
CA MET A 168 -5.91 -1.85 7.70
C MET A 168 -7.17 -1.42 8.43
N ALA A 169 -7.39 -1.90 9.66
CA ALA A 169 -8.59 -1.60 10.41
C ALA A 169 -8.69 -0.13 10.86
N MET A 170 -7.56 0.52 11.15
CA MET A 170 -7.54 1.97 11.39
C MET A 170 -8.07 2.73 10.18
N LYS A 171 -7.72 2.26 8.97
CA LYS A 171 -8.23 2.78 7.70
C LYS A 171 -9.63 2.28 7.30
N GLY A 172 -10.30 1.52 8.17
CA GLY A 172 -11.69 1.13 7.98
C GLY A 172 -11.92 -0.17 7.26
N TYR A 173 -10.86 -0.97 7.10
CA TYR A 173 -11.04 -2.38 6.82
C TYR A 173 -11.91 -3.02 7.91
N ALA A 174 -13.08 -3.49 7.50
CA ALA A 174 -13.95 -4.26 8.35
C ALA A 174 -13.57 -5.73 8.15
N TRP A 175 -12.97 -6.35 9.17
CA TRP A 175 -12.84 -7.81 9.15
C TRP A 175 -14.26 -8.37 9.04
N ASN A 176 -14.58 -9.04 7.93
CA ASN A 176 -15.87 -9.72 7.77
C ASN A 176 -16.00 -10.73 8.93
N GLN A 177 -16.68 -10.34 10.02
CA GLN A 177 -17.47 -11.30 10.74
C GLN A 177 -18.45 -11.82 9.69
N GLY A 178 -18.27 -13.08 9.28
CA GLY A 178 -18.99 -13.65 8.14
C GLY A 178 -20.47 -13.28 8.18
N ALA A 179 -21.00 -12.90 7.02
CA ALA A 179 -22.43 -12.87 6.80
C ALA A 179 -22.99 -14.29 7.11
N GLY A 180 -23.71 -14.42 8.22
CA GLY A 180 -24.56 -15.58 8.53
C GLY A 180 -24.07 -16.48 9.67
N GLY A 181 -24.66 -16.33 10.86
CA GLY A 181 -24.56 -17.31 11.95
C GLY A 181 -25.17 -16.81 13.27
N PRO A 182 -26.25 -17.42 13.81
CA PRO A 182 -26.86 -16.98 15.06
C PRO A 182 -25.97 -17.25 16.28
N ARG A 183 -26.21 -16.46 17.33
CA ARG A 183 -25.75 -16.66 18.72
C ARG A 183 -25.38 -18.12 19.05
N GLY A 184 -24.14 -18.34 19.47
CA GLY A 184 -23.73 -19.55 20.19
C GLY A 184 -22.79 -20.45 19.40
N GLY A 185 -21.49 -20.34 19.67
CA GLY A 185 -20.50 -21.25 19.08
C GLY A 185 -19.09 -20.81 19.37
N ARG A 186 -18.57 -21.22 20.53
CA ARG A 186 -17.14 -21.17 20.87
C ARG A 186 -16.38 -21.99 19.82
N GLN A 187 -15.88 -21.34 18.76
CA GLN A 187 -14.90 -21.95 17.88
C GLN A 187 -13.51 -21.66 18.42
N GLN A 188 -13.00 -22.72 19.04
CA GLN A 188 -11.71 -22.88 19.66
C GLN A 188 -10.61 -22.82 18.58
N TYR A 189 -10.11 -21.61 18.30
CA TYR A 189 -8.73 -21.47 17.84
C TYR A 189 -7.82 -21.65 19.06
N GLY A 190 -6.80 -22.50 18.89
CA GLY A 190 -5.97 -23.04 19.94
C GLY A 190 -5.37 -22.00 20.90
N ASN A 191 -5.19 -22.48 22.13
CA ASN A 191 -4.49 -21.83 23.23
C ASN A 191 -3.15 -21.22 22.81
N GLY A 192 -3.16 -19.93 22.49
CA GLY A 192 -1.99 -19.10 22.18
C GLY A 192 -2.47 -17.72 21.81
N GLY A 193 -2.09 -16.69 22.57
CA GLY A 193 -2.59 -15.31 22.50
C GLY A 193 -2.95 -14.85 21.08
N GLY A 194 -4.25 -14.94 20.76
CA GLY A 194 -4.77 -14.70 19.42
C GLY A 194 -5.09 -13.23 19.23
N TYR A 195 -4.65 -12.68 18.11
CA TYR A 195 -5.03 -11.35 17.63
C TYR A 195 -6.54 -11.13 17.75
N VAL A 196 -6.95 -10.22 18.63
CA VAL A 196 -8.33 -9.72 18.69
C VAL A 196 -8.41 -8.56 17.69
N PRO A 197 -9.23 -8.66 16.63
CA PRO A 197 -9.33 -7.59 15.66
C PRO A 197 -9.79 -6.28 16.33
N PRO A 198 -9.21 -5.13 15.95
CA PRO A 198 -9.65 -3.80 16.38
C PRO A 198 -11.16 -3.63 16.21
N GLN A 199 -11.86 -3.45 17.32
CA GLN A 199 -13.24 -2.99 17.29
C GLN A 199 -13.22 -1.48 17.11
N ARG A 200 -13.88 -0.96 16.06
CA ARG A 200 -14.19 0.47 15.98
C ARG A 200 -15.20 0.78 17.08
N THR A 201 -14.73 1.38 18.16
CA THR A 201 -15.62 1.91 19.20
C THR A 201 -16.08 3.31 18.81
N PRO A 202 -17.16 3.85 19.40
CA PRO A 202 -17.52 5.26 19.25
C PRO A 202 -16.38 6.23 19.58
N GLN A 203 -15.36 5.77 20.30
CA GLN A 203 -14.18 6.52 20.72
C GLN A 203 -12.96 6.31 19.79
N GLY A 204 -13.17 5.79 18.57
CA GLY A 204 -12.13 5.58 17.57
C GLY A 204 -11.56 4.15 17.50
N PRO A 205 -10.44 3.95 16.78
CA PRO A 205 -9.81 2.64 16.64
C PRO A 205 -9.34 2.12 18.00
N ASP A 206 -9.48 0.82 18.21
CA ASP A 206 -9.05 0.10 19.42
C ASP A 206 -7.56 0.38 19.72
N PRO A 207 -7.24 0.96 20.88
CA PRO A 207 -5.87 1.37 21.17
C PRO A 207 -4.89 0.19 21.31
N TYR A 208 -5.35 -1.00 21.71
CA TYR A 208 -4.48 -2.20 21.78
C TYR A 208 -4.10 -2.68 20.39
N ALA A 209 -5.05 -2.63 19.45
CA ALA A 209 -4.80 -2.92 18.06
C ALA A 209 -3.89 -1.86 17.41
N VAL A 210 -4.08 -0.56 17.73
CA VAL A 210 -3.18 0.51 17.26
C VAL A 210 -1.72 0.22 17.65
N LEU A 211 -1.49 -0.31 18.86
CA LEU A 211 -0.16 -0.71 19.33
C LEU A 211 0.27 -2.12 18.87
N GLY A 212 -0.59 -2.88 18.19
CA GLY A 212 -0.31 -4.24 17.73
C GLY A 212 -0.08 -5.23 18.89
N ILE A 213 -0.82 -5.08 20.00
CA ILE A 213 -0.68 -5.92 21.20
C ILE A 213 -2.03 -6.51 21.64
N ASP A 214 -1.96 -7.59 22.44
CA ASP A 214 -3.14 -8.20 23.05
C ASP A 214 -3.74 -7.30 24.15
N ARG A 215 -5.07 -7.38 24.34
CA ARG A 215 -5.79 -6.63 25.37
C ARG A 215 -5.44 -7.03 26.80
N ASN A 216 -4.83 -8.20 27.00
CA ASN A 216 -4.32 -8.70 28.26
C ASN A 216 -2.80 -8.52 28.40
N ALA A 217 -2.14 -7.85 27.44
CA ALA A 217 -0.71 -7.57 27.51
C ALA A 217 -0.36 -6.86 28.82
N ASP A 218 0.77 -7.22 29.43
CA ASP A 218 1.24 -6.58 30.66
C ASP A 218 1.78 -5.16 30.38
N GLU A 219 1.92 -4.37 31.44
CA GLU A 219 2.41 -2.98 31.32
C GLU A 219 3.76 -2.89 30.62
N ARG A 220 4.64 -3.87 30.86
CA ARG A 220 5.96 -3.95 30.22
C ARG A 220 5.85 -4.13 28.71
N ALA A 221 4.98 -5.02 28.25
CA ALA A 221 4.71 -5.23 26.83
C ALA A 221 4.10 -3.97 26.17
N ILE A 222 3.16 -3.31 26.85
CA ILE A 222 2.56 -2.06 26.37
C ILE A 222 3.63 -0.97 26.17
N LYS A 223 4.43 -0.68 27.21
CA LYS A 223 5.50 0.32 27.15
C LYS A 223 6.56 -0.02 26.10
N ARG A 224 6.89 -1.31 25.94
CA ARG A 224 7.83 -1.78 24.91
C ARG A 224 7.28 -1.56 23.50
N ALA A 225 6.02 -1.91 23.24
CA ALA A 225 5.38 -1.72 21.95
C ALA A 225 5.29 -0.23 21.58
N TYR A 226 4.87 0.61 22.53
CA TYR A 226 4.82 2.06 22.36
C TYR A 226 6.20 2.65 21.98
N ARG A 227 7.25 2.35 22.76
CA ARG A 227 8.61 2.85 22.46
C ARG A 227 9.12 2.38 21.10
N LYS A 228 8.87 1.12 20.74
CA LYS A 228 9.24 0.58 19.43
C LYS A 228 8.58 1.40 18.32
N LEU A 229 7.25 1.53 18.36
CA LEU A 229 6.47 2.21 17.33
C LEU A 229 6.82 3.70 17.20
N ILE A 230 6.92 4.44 18.31
CA ILE A 230 7.34 5.85 18.25
C ILE A 230 8.75 6.01 17.69
N SER A 231 9.65 5.10 18.03
CA SER A 231 10.99 5.12 17.45
C SER A 231 10.98 4.84 15.95
N GLU A 232 10.05 4.02 15.45
CA GLU A 232 9.92 3.70 14.01
C GLU A 232 9.25 4.85 13.23
N HIS A 233 8.42 5.67 13.86
CA HIS A 233 7.68 6.75 13.21
C HIS A 233 8.20 8.17 13.52
N HIS A 234 9.36 8.29 14.18
CA HIS A 234 9.92 9.59 14.55
C HIS A 234 10.40 10.39 13.33
N PRO A 235 10.06 11.69 13.20
CA PRO A 235 10.40 12.50 12.03
C PRO A 235 11.91 12.52 11.73
N ASP A 236 12.76 12.59 12.76
CA ASP A 236 14.22 12.56 12.60
C ASP A 236 14.77 11.29 11.95
N ARG A 237 14.03 10.18 11.98
CA ARG A 237 14.45 8.93 11.35
C ARG A 237 14.01 8.81 9.90
N LEU A 238 13.14 9.68 9.41
CA LEU A 238 12.55 9.57 8.08
C LEU A 238 13.47 10.08 6.95
N GLY A 239 14.60 10.74 7.29
CA GLY A 239 15.60 11.19 6.32
C GLY A 239 14.99 11.90 5.10
N ASP A 240 15.43 11.51 3.90
CA ASP A 240 15.04 12.11 2.62
C ASP A 240 13.72 11.55 2.03
N LEU A 241 12.84 10.98 2.86
CA LEU A 241 11.52 10.58 2.40
C LEU A 241 10.73 11.79 1.85
N PRO A 242 9.95 11.62 0.77
CA PRO A 242 9.08 12.68 0.29
C PRO A 242 8.11 13.16 1.37
N GLU A 243 7.71 14.44 1.28
CA GLU A 243 6.91 15.10 2.29
C GLU A 243 5.61 14.35 2.63
N ASP A 244 4.93 13.76 1.64
CA ASP A 244 3.74 12.92 1.87
C ASP A 244 4.04 11.72 2.79
N MET A 245 5.16 11.03 2.56
CA MET A 245 5.54 9.88 3.39
C MET A 245 5.94 10.30 4.81
N ARG A 246 6.58 11.47 4.95
CA ARG A 246 6.87 12.04 6.27
C ARG A 246 5.59 12.36 7.04
N LYS A 247 4.64 13.05 6.40
CA LYS A 247 3.32 13.36 6.97
C LYS A 247 2.55 12.12 7.40
N ARG A 248 2.63 11.03 6.62
CA ARG A 248 2.01 9.74 6.98
C ARG A 248 2.62 9.15 8.26
N ALA A 249 3.94 9.16 8.37
CA ALA A 249 4.62 8.70 9.58
C ALA A 249 4.31 9.59 10.80
N GLU A 250 4.23 10.91 10.63
CA GLU A 250 3.84 11.85 11.70
C GLU A 250 2.40 11.61 12.17
N SER A 251 1.46 11.50 11.24
CA SER A 251 0.06 11.15 11.53
C SER A 251 0.01 9.84 12.32
N ARG A 252 0.81 8.86 11.91
CA ARG A 252 0.89 7.56 12.57
C ARG A 252 1.45 7.66 13.98
N ALA A 253 2.51 8.44 14.20
CA ALA A 253 3.06 8.68 15.53
C ALA A 253 2.01 9.33 16.46
N SER A 254 1.22 10.27 15.93
CA SER A 254 0.12 10.90 16.67
C SER A 254 -0.96 9.89 17.08
N GLU A 255 -1.35 8.98 16.19
CA GLU A 255 -2.29 7.90 16.52
C GLU A 255 -1.77 6.96 17.61
N ILE A 256 -0.47 6.64 17.56
CA ILE A 256 0.20 5.79 18.55
C ILE A 256 0.21 6.45 19.93
N ASN A 257 0.54 7.75 19.99
CA ASN A 257 0.48 8.52 21.24
C ASN A 257 -0.93 8.50 21.83
N ALA A 258 -1.95 8.83 21.02
CA ALA A 258 -3.34 8.83 21.46
C ALA A 258 -3.85 7.44 21.90
N ALA A 259 -3.34 6.36 21.30
CA ALA A 259 -3.66 5.00 21.74
C ALA A 259 -3.00 4.65 23.07
N TYR A 260 -1.73 5.00 23.24
CA TYR A 260 -1.01 4.76 24.49
C TYR A 260 -1.62 5.53 25.66
N ASP A 261 -2.00 6.80 25.46
CA ASP A 261 -2.64 7.62 26.48
C ASP A 261 -3.99 7.03 26.91
N ARG A 262 -4.82 6.58 25.96
CA ARG A 262 -6.08 5.89 26.27
C ARG A 262 -5.88 4.61 27.09
N ILE A 263 -4.83 3.83 26.81
CA ILE A 263 -4.52 2.62 27.60
C ILE A 263 -4.05 3.00 29.00
N LYS A 264 -3.21 4.03 29.13
CA LYS A 264 -2.75 4.54 30.42
C LYS A 264 -3.92 5.00 31.29
N GLU A 265 -4.83 5.80 30.75
CA GLU A 265 -6.03 6.26 31.45
C GLU A 265 -6.91 5.08 31.89
N ALA A 266 -7.17 4.12 30.99
CA ALA A 266 -8.03 2.97 31.28
C ALA A 266 -7.46 2.01 32.33
N ARG A 267 -6.13 1.89 32.43
CA ARG A 267 -5.45 0.94 33.34
C ARG A 267 -4.78 1.60 34.54
N GLY A 268 -4.77 2.92 34.63
CA GLY A 268 -4.30 3.66 35.81
C GLY A 268 -2.79 3.58 36.08
N PHE A 269 -1.95 3.30 35.08
CA PHE A 269 -0.49 3.28 35.25
C PHE A 269 0.18 4.55 34.67
N LYS A 270 1.26 5.00 35.32
CA LYS A 270 2.02 6.21 34.94
C LYS A 270 3.06 5.95 33.85
#